data_AF-A0A7X8UAE2-F1
#
_entry.id   AF-A0A7X8UAE2-F1
#
_cell.length_a   1.000
_cell.length_b   1.000
_cell.length_c   1.000
_cell.angle_alpha   90.00
_cell.angle_beta   90.00
_cell.angle_gamma   90.00
#
_symmetry.space_group_name_H-M   'P 1'
#
loop_
_entity.id
_entity.type
_entity.pdbx_description
1 polymer ?
#
loop_
_entity_poly.entity_id
_entity_poly.type
_entity_poly.pdbx_seq_one_letter_code
_entity_poly.pdbx_strand_id
1 'polypeptide(L)'
;MPNSRRKYDEEFKKRAVRLSYSSERTIKATAESLGINKNLLHRWRAQYTPDGDKTRMAEQQDELNQLRCRIAELEEENDILKKASAFFARNQK
;
A
#
# COMPACT_ATOMS: atom_id res chain seq x y z
N MET A 1 -19.83 10.22 -6.49
CA MET A 1 -19.89 9.93 -5.04
C MET A 1 -18.52 9.43 -4.58
N PRO A 2 -17.87 10.03 -3.57
CA PRO A 2 -16.58 9.54 -3.09
C PRO A 2 -16.79 8.18 -2.42
N ASN A 3 -16.19 7.14 -2.98
CA ASN A 3 -16.20 5.80 -2.39
C ASN A 3 -15.31 5.84 -1.14
N SER A 4 -15.92 6.09 0.03
CA SER A 4 -15.22 6.11 1.32
C SER A 4 -14.68 4.71 1.61
N ARG A 5 -13.40 4.50 1.26
CA ARG A 5 -12.72 3.23 1.52
C ARG A 5 -12.58 3.10 3.03
N ARG A 6 -13.31 2.15 3.62
CA ARG A 6 -13.12 1.75 5.02
C ARG A 6 -11.65 1.41 5.23
N LYS A 7 -10.96 2.20 6.04
CA LYS A 7 -9.60 1.91 6.48
C LYS A 7 -9.70 0.92 7.63
N TYR A 8 -8.94 -0.16 7.54
CA TYR A 8 -8.79 -1.15 8.60
C TYR A 8 -7.36 -1.08 9.11
N ASP A 9 -7.19 -1.14 10.43
CA ASP A 9 -5.88 -1.17 11.07
C ASP A 9 -5.10 -2.43 10.67
N GLU A 10 -3.78 -2.32 10.63
CA GLU A 10 -2.94 -3.46 10.25
C GLU A 10 -3.11 -4.63 11.21
N GLU A 11 -3.25 -4.37 12.52
CA GLU A 11 -3.48 -5.41 13.52
C GLU A 11 -4.80 -6.18 13.27
N PHE A 12 -5.84 -5.47 12.83
CA PHE A 12 -7.10 -6.10 12.44
C PHE A 12 -6.92 -7.01 11.22
N LYS A 13 -6.19 -6.55 10.20
CA LYS A 13 -5.91 -7.35 9.00
C LYS A 13 -5.13 -8.62 9.34
N LYS A 14 -4.09 -8.51 10.16
CA LYS A 14 -3.27 -9.64 10.61
C LYS A 14 -4.10 -10.68 11.37
N ARG A 15 -4.93 -10.22 12.31
CA ARG A 15 -5.85 -11.10 13.06
C ARG A 15 -6.88 -11.77 12.16
N ALA A 16 -7.47 -11.05 11.21
CA ALA A 16 -8.43 -11.60 10.25
C ALA A 16 -7.80 -12.68 9.35
N VAL A 17 -6.58 -12.45 8.88
CA VAL A 17 -5.82 -13.42 8.07
C VAL A 17 -5.47 -14.64 8.90
N ARG A 18 -4.93 -14.47 10.12
CA ARG A 18 -4.62 -15.58 11.03
C ARG A 18 -5.84 -16.42 11.33
N LEU A 19 -6.97 -15.77 11.67
CA LEU A 19 -8.25 -16.45 11.90
C LEU A 19 -8.71 -17.24 10.67
N SER A 20 -8.51 -16.69 9.46
CA SER A 20 -8.84 -17.39 8.22
C SER A 20 -7.98 -18.63 7.98
N TYR A 21 -6.78 -18.74 8.54
CA TYR A 21 -5.93 -19.93 8.45
C TYR A 21 -6.16 -20.92 9.59
N SER A 22 -6.50 -20.44 10.80
CA SER A 22 -6.71 -21.29 11.97
C SER A 22 -8.12 -21.89 12.05
N SER A 23 -9.12 -21.23 11.49
CA SER A 23 -10.48 -21.75 11.47
C SER A 23 -10.65 -22.79 10.37
N GLU A 24 -11.24 -23.96 10.68
CA GLU A 24 -11.77 -24.91 9.68
C GLU A 24 -12.91 -24.33 8.82
N ARG A 25 -13.32 -23.09 9.10
CA ARG A 25 -14.38 -22.38 8.39
C ARG A 25 -13.85 -21.83 7.06
N THR A 26 -14.71 -21.82 6.05
CA THR A 26 -14.41 -21.20 4.75
C THR A 26 -14.15 -19.70 4.91
N ILE A 27 -13.27 -19.15 4.07
CA ILE A 27 -12.94 -17.72 3.99
C ILE A 27 -14.21 -16.84 3.98
N LYS A 28 -15.27 -17.29 3.29
CA LYS A 28 -16.58 -16.60 3.25
C LYS A 28 -17.22 -16.46 4.64
N ALA A 29 -17.27 -17.54 5.40
CA ALA A 29 -17.86 -17.55 6.73
C ALA A 29 -17.04 -16.70 7.72
N THR A 30 -15.71 -16.73 7.61
CA THR A 30 -14.83 -15.87 8.42
C THR A 30 -15.01 -14.39 8.06
N ALA A 31 -15.15 -14.06 6.78
CA ALA A 31 -15.43 -12.70 6.32
C ALA A 31 -16.80 -12.20 6.81
N GLU A 32 -17.84 -13.03 6.73
CA GLU A 32 -19.19 -12.71 7.23
C GLU A 32 -19.19 -12.50 8.75
N SER A 33 -18.50 -13.36 9.50
CA SER A 33 -18.34 -13.22 10.97
C SER A 33 -17.62 -11.94 11.37
N LEU A 34 -16.70 -11.45 10.54
CA LEU A 34 -15.96 -10.20 10.77
C LEU A 34 -16.65 -8.97 10.17
N GLY A 35 -17.79 -9.14 9.48
CA GLY A 35 -18.50 -8.07 8.79
C GLY A 35 -17.71 -7.43 7.64
N ILE A 36 -16.75 -8.16 7.06
CA ILE A 36 -15.90 -7.68 5.95
C ILE A 36 -16.26 -8.37 4.64
N ASN A 37 -15.89 -7.74 3.53
CA ASN A 37 -16.07 -8.36 2.22
C ASN A 37 -15.08 -9.52 2.03
N LYS A 38 -15.56 -10.68 1.55
CA LYS A 38 -14.72 -11.85 1.26
C LYS A 38 -13.52 -11.53 0.35
N ASN A 39 -13.71 -10.67 -0.67
CA ASN A 39 -12.64 -10.31 -1.61
C ASN A 39 -11.53 -9.52 -0.92
N LEU A 40 -11.89 -8.75 0.12
CA LEU A 40 -10.93 -8.01 0.94
C LEU A 40 -10.07 -8.97 1.77
N LEU A 41 -10.68 -9.99 2.35
CA LEU A 41 -9.97 -11.03 3.09
C LEU A 41 -9.04 -11.86 2.19
N HIS A 42 -9.46 -12.18 0.96
CA HIS A 42 -8.59 -12.80 -0.04
C HIS A 42 -7.38 -11.92 -0.38
N ARG A 43 -7.59 -10.61 -0.56
CA ARG A 43 -6.50 -9.67 -0.80
C ARG A 43 -5.52 -9.61 0.37
N TRP A 44 -6.03 -9.60 1.61
CA TRP A 44 -5.16 -9.62 2.79
C TRP A 44 -4.39 -10.92 2.92
N ARG A 45 -4.98 -12.08 2.60
CA ARG A 45 -4.25 -13.35 2.53
C ARG A 45 -3.10 -13.37 1.53
N ALA A 46 -3.19 -12.61 0.45
CA ALA A 46 -2.08 -12.46 -0.50
C ALA A 46 -0.98 -11.53 0.02
N GLN A 47 -1.35 -10.59 0.89
CA GLN A 47 -0.44 -9.57 1.45
C GLN A 47 0.21 -10.00 2.76
N TYR A 48 -0.42 -10.88 3.54
CA TYR A 48 0.04 -11.32 4.85
C TYR A 48 0.13 -12.84 4.91
N THR A 49 1.19 -13.34 5.54
CA THR A 49 1.39 -14.75 5.86
C THR A 49 0.45 -15.18 7.00
N PRO A 50 0.27 -16.50 7.23
CA PRO A 50 -0.49 -17.02 8.38
C PRO A 50 0.03 -16.50 9.73
N ASP A 51 1.34 -16.25 9.82
CA ASP A 51 2.02 -15.73 11.01
C ASP A 51 1.74 -14.24 11.24
N GLY A 52 1.24 -13.52 10.22
CA GLY A 52 0.89 -12.11 10.30
C GLY A 52 1.99 -11.17 9.77
N ASP A 53 3.02 -11.71 9.14
CA ASP A 53 4.06 -10.93 8.47
C ASP A 53 3.61 -10.56 7.06
N LYS A 54 4.10 -9.43 6.54
CA LYS A 54 3.83 -9.10 5.14
C LYS A 54 4.55 -10.13 4.26
N THR A 55 3.92 -10.51 3.15
CA THR A 55 4.60 -11.33 2.16
C THR A 55 5.71 -10.51 1.52
N ARG A 56 6.83 -11.16 1.19
CA ARG A 56 7.97 -10.51 0.50
C ARG A 56 7.53 -9.71 -0.73
N MET A 57 6.52 -10.19 -1.45
CA MET A 57 5.92 -9.50 -2.60
C MET A 57 5.19 -8.20 -2.20
N ALA A 58 4.49 -8.20 -1.07
CA ALA A 58 3.82 -7.00 -0.56
C ALA A 58 4.84 -5.96 -0.06
N GLU A 59 5.91 -6.39 0.60
CA GLU A 59 7.00 -5.52 1.03
C GLU A 59 7.71 -4.88 -0.17
N GLN A 60 8.09 -5.69 -1.16
CA GLN A 60 8.69 -5.21 -2.41
C GLN A 60 7.78 -4.21 -3.14
N GLN A 61 6.47 -4.45 -3.15
CA GLN A 61 5.53 -3.52 -3.80
C GLN A 61 5.38 -2.19 -3.03
N ASP A 62 5.41 -2.23 -1.70
CA ASP A 62 5.39 -1.03 -0.85
C ASP A 62 6.68 -0.22 -1.09
N GLU A 63 7.85 -0.87 -1.10
CA GLU A 63 9.14 -0.25 -1.41
C GLU A 63 9.17 0.37 -2.82
N LEU A 64 8.68 -0.35 -3.83
CA LEU A 64 8.59 0.17 -5.20
C LEU A 64 7.73 1.43 -5.28
N ASN A 65 6.63 1.48 -4.54
CA ASN A 65 5.77 2.66 -4.52
C ASN A 65 6.45 3.85 -3.83
N GLN A 66 7.15 3.61 -2.72
CA GLN A 66 7.92 4.65 -2.03
C GLN A 66 9.04 5.20 -2.91
N LEU A 67 9.80 4.32 -3.56
CA LEU A 67 10.88 4.71 -4.47
C LEU A 67 10.35 5.52 -5.66
N ARG A 68 9.22 5.12 -6.26
CA ARG A 68 8.58 5.88 -7.34
C ARG A 68 8.15 7.28 -6.90
N CYS A 69 7.58 7.40 -5.70
CA CYS A 69 7.22 8.71 -5.14
C CYS A 69 8.47 9.57 -4.97
N ARG A 70 9.55 9.00 -4.42
CA ARG A 70 10.79 9.74 -4.20
C ARG A 70 11.46 10.17 -5.51
N ILE A 71 11.43 9.32 -6.54
CA ILE A 71 11.94 9.68 -7.87
C ILE A 71 11.15 10.86 -8.45
N ALA A 72 9.81 10.81 -8.36
CA ALA A 72 8.98 11.90 -8.87
C ALA A 72 9.26 13.24 -8.17
N GLU A 73 9.42 13.23 -6.84
CA GLU A 73 9.83 14.43 -6.08
C GLU A 73 11.20 14.96 -6.51
N LEU A 74 12.19 14.07 -6.65
CA LEU A 74 13.55 14.43 -7.07
C LEU A 74 13.61 14.96 -8.50
N GLU A 75 12.79 14.43 -9.40
CA GLU A 75 12.65 14.92 -10.77
C GLU A 75 12.06 16.34 -10.79
N GLU A 76 11.02 16.59 -9.98
CA GLU A 76 10.43 17.91 -9.83
C GLU A 76 11.43 18.93 -9.26
N GLU A 77 12.14 18.57 -8.18
CA GLU A 77 13.21 19.40 -7.60
C GLU A 77 14.30 19.71 -8.64
N ASN A 78 14.73 18.71 -9.42
CA ASN A 78 15.71 18.88 -10.49
C ASN A 78 15.22 19.86 -11.55
N ASP A 79 13.96 19.72 -11.98
CA ASP A 79 13.38 20.57 -13.01
C ASP A 79 13.24 22.02 -12.55
N ILE A 80 12.92 22.25 -11.28
CA ILE A 80 12.92 23.59 -10.68
C ILE A 80 14.34 24.17 -10.71
N LEU A 81 15.35 23.41 -10.28
CA LEU A 81 16.76 23.86 -10.27
C LEU A 81 17.30 24.16 -11.68
N LYS A 82 16.94 23.34 -12.67
CA LYS A 82 17.28 23.58 -14.08
C LYS A 82 16.63 24.86 -14.61
N LYS A 83 15.35 25.09 -14.30
CA LYS A 83 14.66 26.33 -14.69
C LYS A 83 15.28 27.56 -14.04
N ALA A 84 15.63 27.48 -12.75
CA ALA A 84 16.29 28.55 -12.03
C ALA A 84 17.67 28.87 -12.62
N SER A 85 18.51 27.86 -12.83
CA SER A 85 19.84 28.04 -13.41
C SER A 85 19.78 28.60 -14.84
N ALA A 86 18.85 28.15 -15.68
CA ALA A 86 18.61 28.72 -17.00
C ALA A 86 18.16 30.20 -16.94
N PHE A 87 17.30 30.55 -15.98
CA PHE A 87 16.88 31.94 -15.75
C PHE A 87 18.05 32.83 -15.34
N PHE A 88 18.87 32.39 -14.38
CA PHE A 88 20.05 33.15 -13.94
C PHE A 88 21.08 33.31 -15.05
N ALA A 89 21.38 32.26 -15.82
CA ALA A 89 22.31 32.32 -16.94
C ALA A 89 21.84 33.31 -18.04
N ARG A 90 20.53 33.46 -18.23
CA ARG A 90 19.96 34.40 -19.21
C ARG A 90 20.02 35.86 -18.75
N ASN A 91 20.04 36.13 -17.45
CA ASN A 91 20.12 37.48 -16.87
C ASN A 91 21.56 37.95 -16.57
N GLN A 92 22.58 37.13 -16.83
CA GLN A 92 24.01 37.52 -16.71
C GLN A 92 24.61 38.05 -18.02
N LYS A 93 23.80 38.31 -19.05
CA LYS A 93 24.18 39.04 -20.27
C LYS A 93 23.59 40.43 -20.23
#